data_AF-A0A8T6LJK8-F1
#
_entry.id   AF-A0A8T6LJK8-F1
#
_cell.length_a   1.000
_cell.length_b   1.000
_cell.length_c   1.000
_cell.angle_alpha   90.00
_cell.angle_beta   90.00
_cell.angle_gamma   90.00
#
_symmetry.space_group_name_H-M   'P 1'
#
loop_
_entity.id
_entity.type
_entity.pdbx_description
1 polymer ?
#
loop_
_entity_poly.entity_id
_entity_poly.type
_entity_poly.pdbx_seq_one_letter_code
_entity_poly.pdbx_strand_id
1 'polypeptide(L)' 'DFRTRLRVHAAGNGHSMEEEVRQILRKAVGRAKRSRDLTTIIRSYFGPENGVELELPERDPAREPPSFE' A
#
# COMPACT_ATOMS: atom_id res chain seq x y z
N ASP A 1 -20.51 -10.63 25.40
CA ASP A 1 -19.25 -11.39 25.35
C ASP A 1 -18.26 -10.75 24.37
N PHE A 2 -16.97 -10.69 24.72
CA PHE A 2 -15.95 -10.01 23.91
C PHE A 2 -15.73 -10.70 22.56
N ARG A 3 -15.88 -12.03 22.52
CA ARG A 3 -15.74 -12.85 21.31
C ARG A 3 -16.79 -12.47 20.27
N THR A 4 -18.03 -12.23 20.69
CA THR A 4 -19.12 -11.81 19.80
C THR A 4 -18.84 -10.46 19.17
N ARG A 5 -18.37 -9.49 19.98
CA ARG A 5 -18.01 -8.16 19.46
C ARG A 5 -16.88 -8.25 18.43
N LEU A 6 -15.86 -9.07 18.72
CA LEU A 6 -14.75 -9.29 17.79
C LEU A 6 -15.21 -9.92 16.46
N ARG A 7 -16.16 -10.86 16.50
CA ARG A 7 -16.76 -11.44 15.28
C ARG A 7 -17.49 -10.39 14.44
N VAL A 8 -18.28 -9.52 15.09
CA VAL A 8 -19.00 -8.44 14.41
C VAL A 8 -18.03 -7.46 13.75
N HIS A 9 -16.96 -7.08 14.45
CA HIS A 9 -15.91 -6.22 13.89
C HIS A 9 -15.20 -6.88 12.70
N ALA A 10 -14.81 -8.15 12.82
CA ALA A 10 -14.16 -8.88 11.73
C ALA A 10 -15.04 -8.95 10.48
N ALA A 11 -16.33 -9.26 10.64
CA ALA A 11 -17.29 -9.31 9.55
C ALA A 11 -17.48 -7.93 8.88
N GLY A 12 -17.56 -6.85 9.65
CA GLY A 12 -17.66 -5.48 9.13
C GLY A 12 -16.45 -5.03 8.31
N ASN A 13 -15.27 -5.58 8.61
CA ASN A 13 -14.02 -5.30 7.89
C ASN A 13 -13.70 -6.30 6.78
N GLY A 14 -14.53 -7.32 6.54
CA GLY A 14 -14.24 -8.39 5.57
C GLY A 14 -13.07 -9.29 5.96
N HIS A 15 -12.78 -9.40 7.26
CA HIS A 15 -11.68 -10.18 7.80
C HIS A 15 -12.16 -11.49 8.44
N SER A 16 -11.28 -12.48 8.48
CA SER A 16 -11.43 -13.58 9.43
C SER A 16 -11.23 -13.07 10.86
N MET A 17 -11.75 -13.80 11.84
CA MET A 17 -11.59 -13.43 13.25
C MET A 17 -10.11 -13.40 13.68
N GLU A 18 -9.27 -14.26 13.10
CA GLU A 18 -7.82 -14.27 13.33
C GLU A 18 -7.16 -13.03 12.73
N GLU A 19 -7.51 -12.65 11.49
CA GLU A 19 -6.93 -11.46 10.85
C GLU A 19 -7.32 -10.19 11.60
N GLU A 20 -8.55 -10.10 12.11
CA GLU A 20 -8.97 -8.97 12.93
C GLU A 20 -8.13 -8.84 14.22
N VAL A 21 -7.84 -9.96 14.90
CA VAL A 21 -6.93 -9.98 16.06
C VAL A 21 -5.52 -9.56 15.65
N ARG A 22 -5.01 -10.08 14.53
CA ARG A 22 -3.69 -9.73 14.00
C ARG A 22 -3.56 -8.23 13.71
N GLN A 23 -4.61 -7.61 13.15
CA GLN A 23 -4.66 -6.17 12.90
C GLN A 23 -4.71 -5.36 14.20
N ILE A 24 -5.53 -5.77 15.17
CA ILE A 24 -5.59 -5.14 16.50
C ILE A 24 -4.21 -5.19 17.18
N LEU A 25 -3.58 -6.37 17.19
CA LEU A 25 -2.26 -6.54 17.78
C LEU A 25 -1.20 -5.71 17.05
N ARG A 26 -1.16 -5.75 15.71
CA ARG A 26 -0.24 -4.90 14.92
C ARG A 26 -0.37 -3.42 15.27
N LYS A 27 -1.59 -2.91 15.46
CA LYS A 27 -1.83 -1.51 15.86
C LYS A 27 -1.40 -1.25 17.31
N ALA A 28 -1.65 -2.20 18.22
CA ALA A 28 -1.37 -2.05 19.65
C ALA A 28 0.12 -2.18 19.99
N VAL A 29 0.85 -3.07 19.30
CA VAL A 29 2.25 -3.41 19.61
C VAL A 29 3.25 -2.97 18.53
N GLY A 30 2.79 -2.67 17.32
CA GLY A 30 3.66 -2.27 16.22
C GLY A 30 4.34 -0.95 16.54
N ARG A 31 5.69 -0.93 16.53
CA ARG A 31 6.44 0.33 16.42
C ARG A 31 5.96 1.02 15.15
N ALA A 32 5.42 2.22 15.28
CA ALA A 32 5.11 3.09 14.16
C ALA A 32 6.40 3.47 13.41
N LYS A 33 6.98 2.56 12.64
CA LYS A 33 7.64 2.99 11.41
C LYS A 33 6.49 3.40 10.51
N ARG A 34 6.21 4.70 10.52
CA ARG A 34 5.63 5.34 9.34
C ARG A 34 6.60 5.02 8.21
N SER A 35 6.44 3.89 7.52
CA SER A 35 6.82 3.86 6.12
C SER A 35 6.08 5.07 5.57
N ARG A 36 6.82 6.10 5.12
CA ARG A 36 6.17 7.25 4.52
C ARG A 36 5.20 6.67 3.50
N ASP A 37 3.95 7.06 3.63
CA ASP A 37 2.92 6.62 2.70
C ASP A 37 3.42 6.89 1.27
N LEU A 38 3.17 5.95 0.36
CA LEU A 38 3.74 6.01 -0.98
C LEU A 38 3.37 7.32 -1.68
N THR A 39 2.15 7.82 -1.46
CA THR A 39 1.73 9.12 -1.97
C THR A 39 2.56 10.25 -1.37
N THR A 40 2.88 10.19 -0.08
CA THR A 40 3.77 11.16 0.58
C THR A 40 5.19 11.13 -0.02
N ILE A 41 5.74 9.93 -0.29
CA ILE A 41 7.05 9.78 -0.94
C ILE A 41 7.02 10.36 -2.36
N ILE A 42 6.02 9.98 -3.17
CA ILE A 42 5.90 10.45 -4.54
C ILE A 42 5.78 11.97 -4.57
N ARG A 43 4.94 12.56 -3.70
CA ARG A 43 4.78 14.02 -3.63
C ARG A 43 6.04 14.74 -3.15
N SER A 44 6.86 14.14 -2.30
CA SER A 44 8.11 14.78 -1.88
C SER A 44 9.14 14.89 -3.01
N TYR A 45 9.08 14.00 -4.00
CA TYR A 45 10.02 14.01 -5.15
C TYR A 45 9.42 14.61 -6.42
N PHE A 46 8.15 14.33 -6.70
CA PHE A 46 7.48 14.63 -7.97
C PHE A 46 6.22 15.49 -7.78
N GLY A 47 6.02 16.07 -6.59
CA GLY A 47 4.89 16.97 -6.31
C GLY A 47 5.03 18.33 -7.01
N PRO A 48 4.03 19.22 -6.88
CA PRO A 48 3.98 20.49 -7.61
C PRO A 48 5.23 21.38 -7.46
N GLU A 49 5.92 21.31 -6.31
CA GLU A 49 7.11 22.11 -6.02
C GLU A 49 8.42 21.46 -6.51
N ASN A 50 8.45 20.13 -6.70
CA ASN A 50 9.67 19.36 -6.99
C ASN A 50 9.62 18.60 -8.32
N GLY A 51 8.47 18.59 -8.99
CA GLY A 51 8.28 17.97 -10.29
C GLY A 51 8.93 18.77 -11.42
N VAL A 52 9.25 18.08 -12.50
CA VAL A 52 9.78 18.67 -13.74
C VAL A 52 8.95 18.19 -14.92
N GLU A 53 8.78 19.05 -15.92
CA GLU A 53 8.20 18.64 -17.20
C GLU A 53 9.28 17.92 -18.01
N LEU A 54 8.96 16.72 -18.53
CA LEU A 54 9.88 15.92 -19.31
C LEU A 54 9.44 15.93 -20.77
N GLU A 55 10.35 16.27 -21.67
CA GLU A 55 10.14 16.04 -23.09
C GLU A 55 10.04 14.53 -23.32
N LEU A 56 8.88 14.09 -23.82
CA LEU A 56 8.68 12.68 -24.15
C LEU A 56 9.49 12.34 -25.40
N PRO A 57 10.32 11.29 -25.37
CA PRO A 57 11.02 10.84 -26.57
C PRO A 57 10.01 10.31 -27.60
N GLU A 58 10.41 10.29 -28.87
CA GLU A 58 9.65 9.59 -29.90
C GLU A 58 9.45 8.12 -29.51
N ARG A 59 8.27 7.59 -29.82
CA ARG A 59 7.94 6.21 -29.48
C ARG A 59 8.61 5.25 -30.46
N ASP A 60 9.51 4.44 -29.95
CA ASP A 60 10.05 3.30 -30.66
C ASP A 60 9.06 2.12 -30.69
N PRO A 61 9.24 1.17 -31.63
CA PRO A 61 8.60 -0.13 -31.56
C PRO A 61 8.79 -0.79 -30.19
N ALA A 62 7.80 -1.55 -29.75
CA ALA A 62 7.89 -2.28 -28.48
C ALA A 62 9.13 -3.19 -28.47
N ARG A 63 9.79 -3.28 -27.30
CA ARG A 63 10.88 -4.22 -27.10
C ARG A 63 10.41 -5.65 -27.38
N GLU A 64 11.24 -6.44 -28.01
CA GLU A 64 11.00 -7.88 -28.17
C GLU A 64 10.84 -8.53 -26.79
N PRO A 65 9.77 -9.32 -26.56
CA PRO A 65 9.55 -9.98 -25.28
C PRO A 65 10.71 -10.94 -24.97
N PRO A 66 11.05 -11.15 -23.68
CA PRO A 66 12.09 -12.09 -23.32
C PRO A 66 11.72 -13.52 -23.76
N SER A 67 12.69 -14.26 -24.28
CA SER A 67 12.57 -15.72 -24.42
C SER A 67 12.68 -16.37 -23.04
N PHE A 68 11.90 -17.43 -22.81
CA PHE A 68 11.91 -18.22 -21.58
C PHE A 68 12.46 -19.64 -21.79
N GLU A 69 13.13 -19.91 -22.92
CA GLU A 69 13.85 -21.19 -23.13
C GLU A 69 15.04 -21.37 -22.17
#